data_AF-A0A971HU84-F1
#
_entry.id   AF-A0A971HU84-F1
#
_cell.length_a   1.000
_cell.length_b   1.000
_cell.length_c   1.000
_cell.angle_alpha   90.00
_cell.angle_beta   90.00
_cell.angle_gamma   90.00
#
_symmetry.space_group_name_H-M   'P 1'
#
loop_
_entity.id
_entity.type
_entity.pdbx_description
1 polymer ?
#
loop_
_entity_poly.entity_id
_entity_poly.type
_entity_poly.pdbx_seq_one_letter_code
_entity_poly.pdbx_strand_id
1 'polypeptide(L)'
;MTTGIAYYVDGINNLYRNKVNLCELVFKDRALLQILHGRLSHINSVSDFVLILPDTFVTQDISESAANLGIKIRTFDLSKMVEKPMFLQQQHWDTENDSGCDTLLGQPFAALVEEFGFDTLIVVPLCNILVESEAVIESIRLHKREAFDFTEICDRVPGAAWHVFDGNLLLGLEKSHPDLMRVRGALSWMLFKPLYPFKKGSCHCPRIKPSLNVDLRINSERSVYTFSNTVKDIDEFSGPEFSYEKWLKNSNWEEKYTEYGPKNIVIEPSNYCRASCLGCPHPKMTRNREHMSQEVFSKIASSFVPGDDCKWIFSGMGEPLLNPFISSMAKESAKYNSVLITSMQTNFPEDFSFRSLNQIRISVDSCTPEEFEKNRSGCVWKNIKEFLMFVKKRRESNLEFPDIGVTLVRHEKTEKNIQNFIGYYKQAVKPVFNDYYFVWPFEHIRSEVSWYQVLGESSYNNILKKTCTVDFEPVKRRVCRNSALSLYVLSNGAVTFCPYDFEGQYALGNVKENSLKEIWNLDSARSLRNNNSMPKPCVDCHDWYHYL
;
A
#
# COMPACT_ATOMS: atom_id res chain seq x y z
N MET A 1 12.77 6.39 -36.43
CA MET A 1 12.62 5.89 -35.07
C MET A 1 11.27 5.20 -34.94
N THR A 2 11.27 3.89 -34.76
CA THR A 2 10.09 3.07 -34.50
C THR A 2 9.64 3.27 -33.05
N THR A 3 8.34 3.35 -32.81
CA THR A 3 7.80 3.52 -31.45
C THR A 3 6.71 2.48 -31.23
N GLY A 4 6.90 1.60 -30.25
CA GLY A 4 5.90 0.61 -29.85
C GLY A 4 5.15 1.04 -28.60
N ILE A 5 3.88 0.65 -28.48
CA ILE A 5 3.15 0.66 -27.20
C ILE A 5 2.97 -0.78 -26.74
N ALA A 6 3.44 -1.08 -25.53
CA ALA A 6 3.20 -2.33 -24.83
C ALA A 6 2.19 -2.13 -23.69
N TYR A 7 1.06 -2.82 -23.78
CA TYR A 7 0.21 -3.09 -22.62
C TYR A 7 0.79 -4.29 -21.87
N TYR A 8 0.93 -4.22 -20.55
CA TYR A 8 1.50 -5.35 -19.80
C TYR A 8 0.71 -5.73 -18.56
N VAL A 9 0.79 -7.01 -18.23
CA VAL A 9 0.36 -7.61 -16.96
C VAL A 9 1.57 -8.29 -16.33
N ASP A 10 1.90 -7.96 -15.09
CA ASP A 10 3.06 -8.56 -14.42
C ASP A 10 2.80 -9.98 -13.90
N GLY A 11 1.54 -10.35 -13.65
CA GLY A 11 1.12 -11.68 -13.20
C GLY A 11 1.52 -12.02 -11.76
N ILE A 12 2.22 -11.12 -11.09
CA ILE A 12 2.78 -11.32 -9.76
C ILE A 12 1.77 -10.83 -8.72
N ASN A 13 1.62 -11.57 -7.64
CA ASN A 13 0.68 -11.23 -6.59
C ASN A 13 0.98 -9.84 -6.03
N ASN A 14 -0.06 -9.04 -5.84
CA ASN A 14 0.04 -7.84 -5.02
C ASN A 14 -0.18 -8.27 -3.57
N LEU A 15 0.71 -7.87 -2.66
CA LEU A 15 0.73 -8.30 -1.25
C LEU A 15 -0.62 -8.23 -0.53
N TYR A 16 -1.51 -7.32 -0.95
CA TYR A 16 -2.73 -6.97 -0.23
C TYR A 16 -4.00 -7.06 -1.07
N ARG A 17 -3.92 -7.70 -2.24
CA ARG A 17 -5.01 -7.67 -3.21
C ARG A 17 -5.21 -9.04 -3.83
N ASN A 18 -6.47 -9.42 -4.03
CA ASN A 18 -6.80 -10.56 -4.86
C ASN A 18 -6.18 -10.41 -6.26
N LYS A 19 -5.85 -11.53 -6.90
CA LYS A 19 -5.59 -11.54 -8.34
C LYS A 19 -6.89 -11.17 -9.05
N VAL A 20 -7.04 -9.89 -9.38
CA VAL A 20 -8.06 -9.48 -10.35
C VAL A 20 -7.59 -9.97 -11.70
N ASN A 21 -8.40 -10.78 -12.38
CA ASN A 21 -8.10 -11.13 -13.76
C ASN A 21 -8.35 -9.91 -14.66
N LEU A 22 -7.31 -9.09 -14.84
CA LEU A 22 -7.37 -7.86 -15.63
C LEU A 22 -7.75 -8.11 -17.09
N CYS A 23 -7.45 -9.31 -17.59
CA CYS A 23 -7.65 -9.66 -18.98
C CYS A 23 -9.11 -9.99 -19.31
N GLU A 24 -9.87 -10.46 -18.32
CA GLU A 24 -11.29 -10.79 -18.43
C GLU A 24 -12.19 -9.70 -17.85
N LEU A 25 -11.61 -8.69 -17.21
CA LEU A 25 -12.41 -7.66 -16.57
C LEU A 25 -13.09 -6.77 -17.61
N VAL A 26 -14.41 -6.86 -17.65
CA VAL A 26 -15.28 -6.04 -18.48
C VAL A 26 -15.85 -4.89 -17.66
N PHE A 27 -15.74 -3.70 -18.22
CA PHE A 27 -16.17 -2.46 -17.65
C PHE A 27 -17.26 -1.82 -18.52
N LYS A 28 -18.52 -1.85 -18.06
CA LYS A 28 -19.68 -1.35 -18.83
C LYS A 28 -19.67 -1.82 -20.29
N ASP A 29 -19.54 -3.14 -20.46
CA ASP A 29 -19.48 -3.83 -21.75
C ASP A 29 -18.23 -3.55 -22.62
N ARG A 30 -17.16 -2.97 -22.04
CA ARG A 30 -15.83 -2.90 -22.68
C ARG A 30 -14.73 -3.48 -21.81
N ALA A 31 -13.89 -4.34 -22.39
CA ALA A 31 -12.71 -4.88 -21.71
C ALA A 31 -11.64 -3.78 -21.51
N LEU A 32 -10.78 -3.92 -20.49
CA LEU A 32 -9.71 -2.95 -20.21
C LEU A 32 -8.81 -2.68 -21.43
N LEU A 33 -8.49 -3.74 -22.18
CA LEU A 33 -7.69 -3.65 -23.40
C LEU A 33 -8.37 -2.78 -24.47
N GLN A 34 -9.68 -2.92 -24.64
CA GLN A 34 -10.47 -2.12 -25.59
C GLN A 34 -10.50 -0.65 -25.18
N ILE A 35 -10.62 -0.36 -23.88
CA ILE A 35 -10.57 1.02 -23.35
C ILE A 35 -9.21 1.65 -23.69
N LEU A 36 -8.10 1.00 -23.33
CA LEU A 36 -6.77 1.55 -23.58
C LEU A 36 -6.43 1.67 -25.07
N HIS A 37 -6.83 0.68 -25.87
CA HIS A 37 -6.57 0.72 -27.30
C HIS A 37 -7.43 1.77 -28.00
N GLY A 38 -8.71 1.93 -27.61
CA GLY A 38 -9.57 3.02 -28.10
C GLY A 38 -8.94 4.39 -27.87
N ARG A 39 -8.25 4.58 -26.73
CA ARG A 39 -7.54 5.83 -26.41
C ARG A 39 -6.25 6.05 -27.18
N LEU A 40 -5.50 5.01 -27.52
CA LEU A 40 -4.11 5.17 -27.99
C LEU A 40 -3.91 4.81 -29.47
N SER A 41 -4.83 4.05 -30.07
CA SER A 41 -4.74 3.56 -31.46
C SER A 41 -4.62 4.64 -32.54
N HIS A 42 -5.04 5.87 -32.25
CA HIS A 42 -4.97 7.00 -33.18
C HIS A 42 -3.62 7.74 -33.18
N ILE A 43 -2.67 7.35 -32.33
CA ILE A 43 -1.37 8.02 -32.22
C ILE A 43 -0.49 7.63 -33.41
N ASN A 44 -0.43 8.51 -34.43
CA ASN A 44 0.29 8.26 -35.69
C ASN A 44 1.80 7.95 -35.54
N SER A 45 2.43 8.35 -34.44
CA SER A 45 3.86 8.09 -34.19
C SER A 45 4.14 6.68 -33.69
N VAL A 46 3.11 5.90 -33.37
CA VAL A 46 3.20 4.51 -32.88
C VAL A 46 3.09 3.57 -34.05
N SER A 47 4.06 2.67 -34.22
CA SER A 47 4.09 1.70 -35.31
C SER A 47 3.29 0.44 -34.99
N ASP A 48 3.28 0.01 -33.72
CA ASP A 48 2.71 -1.26 -33.30
C ASP A 48 2.20 -1.21 -31.86
N PHE A 49 1.18 -2.04 -31.62
CA PHE A 49 0.62 -2.31 -30.29
C PHE A 49 0.87 -3.77 -29.94
N VAL A 50 1.42 -4.01 -28.75
CA VAL A 50 1.66 -5.35 -28.24
C VAL A 50 1.07 -5.50 -26.85
N LEU A 51 0.44 -6.64 -26.59
CA LEU A 51 0.00 -7.06 -25.28
C LEU A 51 0.97 -8.12 -24.75
N ILE A 52 1.60 -7.83 -23.61
CA ILE A 52 2.56 -8.69 -22.92
C ILE A 52 1.88 -9.32 -21.70
N LEU A 53 1.80 -10.65 -21.68
CA LEU A 53 1.15 -11.42 -20.62
C LEU A 53 2.09 -12.47 -20.02
N PRO A 54 1.87 -12.90 -18.77
CA PRO A 54 2.44 -14.15 -18.30
C PRO A 54 1.92 -15.32 -19.14
N ASP A 55 2.76 -16.31 -19.40
CA ASP A 55 2.41 -17.57 -20.07
C ASP A 55 1.25 -18.33 -19.39
N THR A 56 1.09 -18.15 -18.09
CA THR A 56 -0.01 -18.68 -17.28
C THR A 56 -1.32 -17.90 -17.40
N PHE A 57 -1.36 -16.77 -18.12
CA PHE A 57 -2.45 -15.79 -18.04
C PHE A 57 -3.22 -15.58 -19.35
N VAL A 58 -2.99 -16.40 -20.38
CA VAL A 58 -3.69 -16.26 -21.66
C VAL A 58 -5.04 -16.97 -21.61
N THR A 59 -6.11 -16.21 -21.79
CA THR A 59 -7.48 -16.74 -21.92
C THR A 59 -7.98 -16.55 -23.36
N GLN A 60 -9.03 -17.29 -23.73
CA GLN A 60 -9.58 -17.23 -25.07
C GLN A 60 -10.13 -15.82 -25.40
N ASP A 61 -10.86 -15.22 -24.46
CA ASP A 61 -11.52 -13.92 -24.64
C ASP A 61 -10.55 -12.78 -24.91
N ILE A 62 -9.43 -12.70 -24.17
CA ILE A 62 -8.44 -11.64 -24.43
C ILE A 62 -7.70 -11.85 -25.74
N SER A 63 -7.48 -13.11 -26.14
CA SER A 63 -6.85 -13.45 -27.41
C SER A 63 -7.73 -13.00 -28.59
N GLU A 64 -9.03 -13.26 -28.50
CA GLU A 64 -10.02 -12.79 -29.48
C GLU A 64 -10.11 -11.27 -29.48
N SER A 65 -10.16 -10.62 -28.30
CA SER A 65 -10.18 -9.15 -28.21
C SER A 65 -8.93 -8.51 -28.80
N ALA A 66 -7.74 -9.04 -28.54
CA ALA A 66 -6.50 -8.48 -29.10
C ALA A 66 -6.44 -8.67 -30.62
N ALA A 67 -6.81 -9.85 -31.12
CA ALA A 67 -6.87 -10.13 -32.55
C ALA A 67 -7.84 -9.19 -33.29
N ASN A 68 -9.02 -8.95 -32.72
CA ASN A 68 -10.01 -8.02 -33.27
C ASN A 68 -9.51 -6.57 -33.32
N LEU A 69 -8.60 -6.20 -32.42
CA LEU A 69 -7.99 -4.86 -32.36
C LEU A 69 -6.67 -4.79 -33.14
N GLY A 70 -6.21 -5.88 -33.76
CA GLY A 70 -4.90 -5.93 -34.43
C GLY A 70 -3.70 -5.82 -33.47
N ILE A 71 -3.90 -6.10 -32.18
CA ILE A 71 -2.86 -6.07 -31.15
C ILE A 71 -2.15 -7.41 -31.13
N LYS A 72 -0.82 -7.39 -31.23
CA LYS A 72 0.00 -8.61 -31.16
C LYS A 72 0.08 -9.09 -29.72
N ILE A 73 0.02 -10.40 -29.48
CA ILE A 73 0.18 -10.97 -28.13
C ILE A 73 1.57 -11.60 -28.00
N ARG A 74 2.25 -11.31 -26.90
CA ARG A 74 3.47 -11.98 -26.48
C ARG A 74 3.36 -12.45 -25.04
N THR A 75 3.97 -13.59 -24.76
CA THR A 75 3.99 -14.18 -23.42
C THR A 75 5.40 -14.22 -22.86
N PHE A 76 5.54 -14.05 -21.55
CA PHE A 76 6.78 -14.33 -20.83
C PHE A 76 6.59 -15.45 -19.82
N ASP A 77 7.65 -16.20 -19.55
CA ASP A 77 7.66 -17.29 -18.59
C ASP A 77 7.61 -16.74 -17.16
N LEU A 78 6.43 -16.83 -16.51
CA LEU A 78 6.24 -16.29 -15.17
C LEU A 78 7.12 -16.99 -14.14
N SER A 79 7.47 -18.26 -14.36
CA SER A 79 8.29 -19.05 -13.43
C SER A 79 9.75 -18.58 -13.36
N LYS A 80 10.20 -17.83 -14.38
CA LYS A 80 11.53 -17.19 -14.41
C LYS A 80 11.55 -15.80 -13.78
N MET A 81 10.38 -15.22 -13.49
CA MET A 81 10.30 -13.92 -12.82
C MET A 81 10.43 -14.08 -11.31
N VAL A 82 11.03 -13.08 -10.68
CA VAL A 82 11.28 -13.10 -9.24
C VAL A 82 10.57 -11.93 -8.57
N GLU A 83 9.86 -12.21 -7.48
CA GLU A 83 9.15 -11.19 -6.69
C GLU A 83 10.04 -10.69 -5.55
N LYS A 84 10.20 -9.36 -5.41
CA LYS A 84 10.92 -8.73 -4.29
C LYS A 84 10.39 -9.26 -2.94
N PRO A 85 11.24 -9.43 -1.92
CA PRO A 85 10.75 -9.75 -0.58
C PRO A 85 9.74 -8.70 -0.10
N MET A 86 8.72 -9.13 0.66
CA MET A 86 7.61 -8.29 1.11
C MET A 86 8.07 -6.94 1.71
N PHE A 87 9.07 -6.94 2.59
CA PHE A 87 9.61 -5.72 3.21
C PHE A 87 10.22 -4.69 2.23
N LEU A 88 10.50 -5.05 0.97
CA LEU A 88 11.02 -4.15 -0.07
C LEU A 88 9.98 -3.68 -1.07
N GLN A 89 8.77 -4.21 -0.99
CA GLN A 89 7.67 -3.80 -1.84
C GLN A 89 7.05 -2.53 -1.27
N GLN A 90 6.98 -1.43 -2.03
CA GLN A 90 6.41 -0.17 -1.52
C GLN A 90 4.92 -0.30 -1.16
N GLN A 91 4.21 -1.23 -1.79
CA GLN A 91 2.83 -1.57 -1.45
C GLN A 91 2.74 -1.91 0.03
N HIS A 92 3.73 -2.65 0.55
CA HIS A 92 3.78 -3.11 1.94
C HIS A 92 3.62 -1.96 2.94
N TRP A 93 4.18 -0.82 2.57
CA TRP A 93 4.36 0.35 3.41
C TRP A 93 3.29 1.42 3.19
N ASP A 94 2.36 1.18 2.27
CA ASP A 94 1.50 2.23 1.72
C ASP A 94 2.31 3.44 1.22
N THR A 95 3.56 3.19 0.78
CA THR A 95 4.48 4.20 0.23
C THR A 95 4.70 3.99 -1.26
N GLU A 96 3.85 3.22 -1.95
CA GLU A 96 3.90 3.19 -3.42
C GLU A 96 3.93 4.62 -3.90
N ASN A 97 5.07 5.00 -4.47
CA ASN A 97 5.12 6.21 -5.21
C ASN A 97 4.20 6.05 -6.43
N ASP A 98 3.73 7.18 -6.88
CA ASP A 98 2.67 7.30 -7.86
C ASP A 98 3.00 6.75 -9.23
N SER A 99 4.25 6.36 -9.44
CA SER A 99 4.74 5.93 -10.73
C SER A 99 4.52 4.47 -11.06
N GLY A 100 4.04 3.63 -10.13
CA GLY A 100 3.83 2.20 -10.42
C GLY A 100 5.13 1.45 -10.80
N CYS A 101 6.28 2.09 -10.61
CA CYS A 101 7.61 1.59 -10.94
C CYS A 101 7.94 0.26 -10.27
N ASP A 102 7.37 0.00 -9.10
CA ASP A 102 7.53 -1.29 -8.41
C ASP A 102 6.92 -2.49 -9.15
N THR A 103 6.19 -2.28 -10.25
CA THR A 103 5.57 -3.33 -11.06
C THR A 103 6.31 -3.64 -12.36
N LEU A 104 7.37 -2.90 -12.71
CA LEU A 104 8.07 -3.08 -13.99
C LEU A 104 8.83 -4.41 -14.05
N LEU A 105 8.61 -5.18 -15.12
CA LEU A 105 9.38 -6.38 -15.46
C LEU A 105 10.26 -6.07 -16.67
N GLY A 106 11.56 -5.90 -16.44
CA GLY A 106 12.47 -5.39 -17.47
C GLY A 106 12.73 -6.39 -18.60
N GLN A 107 12.92 -7.66 -18.27
CA GLN A 107 13.28 -8.70 -19.25
C GLN A 107 12.19 -8.89 -20.34
N PRO A 108 10.88 -8.95 -20.01
CA PRO A 108 9.83 -8.95 -21.03
C PRO A 108 9.85 -7.71 -21.95
N PHE A 109 10.20 -6.53 -21.43
CA PHE A 109 10.27 -5.30 -22.23
C PHE A 109 11.48 -5.30 -23.16
N ALA A 110 12.64 -5.79 -22.70
CA ALA A 110 13.83 -5.94 -23.53
C ALA A 110 13.62 -6.94 -24.66
N ALA A 111 12.99 -8.08 -24.38
CA ALA A 111 12.65 -9.09 -25.39
C ALA A 111 11.73 -8.53 -26.49
N LEU A 112 10.77 -7.69 -26.11
CA LEU A 112 9.91 -6.99 -27.06
C LEU A 112 10.69 -6.02 -27.96
N VAL A 113 11.58 -5.23 -27.38
CA VAL A 113 12.44 -4.31 -28.14
C VAL A 113 13.30 -5.08 -29.14
N GLU A 114 13.88 -6.19 -28.72
CA GLU A 114 14.71 -7.06 -29.58
C GLU A 114 13.89 -7.63 -30.75
N GLU A 115 12.70 -8.13 -30.47
CA GLU A 115 11.85 -8.77 -31.49
C GLU A 115 11.32 -7.78 -32.53
N PHE A 116 10.84 -6.62 -32.09
CA PHE A 116 10.17 -5.64 -32.95
C PHE A 116 11.08 -4.52 -33.46
N GLY A 117 12.31 -4.42 -32.93
CA GLY A 117 13.25 -3.37 -33.29
C GLY A 117 12.72 -1.97 -32.93
N PHE A 118 12.09 -1.82 -31.76
CA PHE A 118 11.58 -0.54 -31.29
C PHE A 118 12.71 0.38 -30.81
N ASP A 119 12.88 1.54 -31.45
CA ASP A 119 13.80 2.57 -30.95
C ASP A 119 13.27 3.20 -29.65
N THR A 120 11.95 3.27 -29.51
CA THR A 120 11.27 3.77 -28.30
C THR A 120 10.17 2.80 -27.90
N LEU A 121 10.15 2.37 -26.64
CA LEU A 121 9.09 1.56 -26.08
C LEU A 121 8.30 2.33 -25.02
N ILE A 122 6.99 2.43 -25.24
CA ILE A 122 6.07 2.97 -24.25
C ILE A 122 5.41 1.80 -23.54
N VAL A 123 5.46 1.80 -22.22
CA VAL A 123 4.90 0.73 -21.40
C VAL A 123 3.74 1.28 -20.59
N VAL A 124 2.58 0.65 -20.74
CA VAL A 124 1.34 1.00 -20.05
C VAL A 124 0.85 -0.22 -19.26
N PRO A 125 0.71 -0.14 -17.93
CA PRO A 125 0.09 -1.22 -17.16
C PRO A 125 -1.35 -1.43 -17.62
N LEU A 126 -1.77 -2.66 -17.90
CA LEU A 126 -3.16 -2.95 -18.30
C LEU A 126 -4.16 -2.55 -17.19
N CYS A 127 -3.73 -2.59 -15.93
CA CYS A 127 -4.52 -2.11 -14.80
C CYS A 127 -4.69 -0.59 -14.72
N ASN A 128 -3.91 0.18 -15.48
CA ASN A 128 -4.00 1.64 -15.48
C ASN A 128 -4.91 2.13 -16.61
N ILE A 129 -6.21 2.20 -16.37
CA ILE A 129 -7.18 2.79 -17.31
C ILE A 129 -7.38 4.29 -17.14
N LEU A 130 -6.37 5.01 -16.62
CA LEU A 130 -6.39 6.47 -16.49
C LEU A 130 -5.42 7.17 -17.45
N VAL A 131 -4.76 6.41 -18.32
CA VAL A 131 -3.83 6.96 -19.33
C VAL A 131 -4.58 7.85 -20.33
N GLU A 132 -4.07 9.06 -20.51
CA GLU A 132 -4.56 10.08 -21.45
C GLU A 132 -3.73 10.06 -22.74
N SER A 133 -4.40 10.15 -23.89
CA SER A 133 -3.77 10.14 -25.21
C SER A 133 -2.81 11.32 -25.40
N GLU A 134 -3.25 12.53 -25.08
CA GLU A 134 -2.50 13.78 -25.23
C GLU A 134 -1.21 13.75 -24.41
N ALA A 135 -1.29 13.26 -23.16
CA ALA A 135 -0.13 13.16 -22.30
C ALA A 135 0.89 12.11 -22.80
N VAL A 136 0.44 11.02 -23.41
CA VAL A 136 1.33 10.06 -24.09
C VAL A 136 2.03 10.72 -25.28
N ILE A 137 1.29 11.46 -26.13
CA ILE A 137 1.85 12.19 -27.28
C ILE A 137 2.93 13.19 -26.83
N GLU A 138 2.65 13.98 -25.81
CA GLU A 138 3.60 14.96 -25.26
C GLU A 138 4.84 14.28 -24.66
N SER A 139 4.67 13.13 -23.99
CA SER A 139 5.79 12.34 -23.46
C SER A 139 6.69 11.81 -24.57
N ILE A 140 6.12 11.35 -25.68
CA ILE A 140 6.88 10.92 -26.87
C ILE A 140 7.66 12.10 -27.47
N ARG A 141 7.00 13.25 -27.64
CA ARG A 141 7.62 14.46 -28.19
C ARG A 141 8.81 14.89 -27.33
N LEU A 142 8.63 14.93 -26.01
CA LEU A 142 9.66 15.31 -25.06
C LEU A 142 10.84 14.32 -25.06
N HIS A 143 10.55 13.02 -24.97
CA HIS A 143 11.56 11.96 -25.01
C HIS A 143 12.45 12.08 -26.25
N LYS A 144 11.84 12.28 -27.43
CA LYS A 144 12.56 12.47 -28.70
C LYS A 144 13.34 13.78 -28.77
N ARG A 145 12.75 14.89 -28.30
CA ARG A 145 13.39 16.22 -28.34
C ARG A 145 14.63 16.28 -27.44
N GLU A 146 14.50 15.74 -26.24
CA GLU A 146 15.55 15.82 -25.22
C GLU A 146 16.52 14.64 -25.30
N ALA A 147 16.25 13.60 -26.10
CA ALA A 147 17.02 12.36 -26.12
C ALA A 147 17.23 11.80 -24.70
N PHE A 148 16.12 11.53 -24.01
CA PHE A 148 16.12 10.89 -22.69
C PHE A 148 16.26 9.38 -22.83
N ASP A 149 16.96 8.73 -21.90
CA ASP A 149 16.98 7.26 -21.85
C ASP A 149 15.65 6.73 -21.31
N PHE A 150 15.05 7.50 -20.38
CA PHE A 150 13.81 7.14 -19.71
C PHE A 150 12.98 8.38 -19.39
N THR A 151 11.67 8.29 -19.60
CA THR A 151 10.69 9.30 -19.19
C THR A 151 9.61 8.68 -18.32
N GLU A 152 9.32 9.35 -17.20
CA GLU A 152 8.32 8.95 -16.21
C GLU A 152 7.30 10.06 -15.99
N ILE A 153 6.07 9.67 -15.67
CA ILE A 153 5.03 10.58 -15.24
C ILE A 153 4.78 10.41 -13.75
N CYS A 154 4.67 11.55 -13.08
CA CYS A 154 4.39 11.61 -11.65
C CYS A 154 3.00 12.26 -11.44
N ASP A 155 2.01 11.45 -11.08
CA ASP A 155 0.65 11.87 -10.75
C ASP A 155 0.51 12.03 -9.21
N ARG A 156 -0.52 12.73 -8.76
CA ARG A 156 -0.87 12.86 -7.36
C ARG A 156 -1.82 11.77 -6.87
N VAL A 157 -2.35 10.94 -7.78
CA VAL A 157 -2.99 9.66 -7.45
C VAL A 157 -2.03 8.53 -7.79
N PRO A 158 -1.70 7.65 -6.83
CA PRO A 158 -0.81 6.56 -7.09
C PRO A 158 -1.29 5.61 -8.19
N GLY A 159 -0.36 5.19 -9.04
CA GLY A 159 -0.59 4.11 -10.01
C GLY A 159 -1.09 4.55 -11.39
N ALA A 160 -1.27 5.84 -11.66
CA ALA A 160 -1.75 6.32 -12.95
C ALA A 160 -0.64 6.54 -14.02
N ALA A 161 0.57 6.03 -13.81
CA ALA A 161 1.70 6.29 -14.69
C ALA A 161 1.84 5.33 -15.89
N TRP A 162 2.56 5.80 -16.89
CA TRP A 162 3.16 5.04 -17.98
C TRP A 162 4.60 5.51 -18.16
N HIS A 163 5.36 4.72 -18.89
CA HIS A 163 6.80 4.90 -19.01
C HIS A 163 7.24 4.90 -20.46
N VAL A 164 8.23 5.72 -20.79
CA VAL A 164 8.88 5.71 -22.10
C VAL A 164 10.33 5.32 -21.91
N PHE A 165 10.77 4.30 -22.63
CA PHE A 165 12.13 3.78 -22.61
C PHE A 165 12.78 3.93 -23.98
N ASP A 166 14.06 4.30 -23.97
CA ASP A 166 14.94 4.09 -25.10
C ASP A 166 15.17 2.57 -25.30
N GLY A 167 15.14 2.11 -26.55
CA GLY A 167 15.33 0.69 -26.86
C GLY A 167 16.74 0.18 -26.50
N ASN A 168 17.78 0.98 -26.75
CA ASN A 168 19.16 0.59 -26.45
C ASN A 168 19.41 0.50 -24.95
N LEU A 169 18.72 1.34 -24.15
CA LEU A 169 18.73 1.22 -22.69
C LEU A 169 18.26 -0.17 -22.25
N LEU A 170 17.09 -0.61 -22.70
CA LEU A 170 16.51 -1.90 -22.28
C LEU A 170 17.39 -3.08 -22.71
N LEU A 171 17.90 -3.07 -23.95
CA LEU A 171 18.79 -4.11 -24.45
C LEU A 171 20.14 -4.13 -23.70
N GLY A 172 20.70 -2.96 -23.42
CA GLY A 172 21.94 -2.82 -22.66
C GLY A 172 21.80 -3.34 -21.22
N LEU A 173 20.66 -3.08 -20.58
CA LEU A 173 20.37 -3.56 -19.24
C LEU A 173 20.16 -5.08 -19.19
N GLU A 174 19.42 -5.67 -20.14
CA GLU A 174 19.26 -7.13 -20.22
C GLU A 174 20.61 -7.82 -20.43
N LYS A 175 21.49 -7.26 -21.26
CA LYS A 175 22.83 -7.83 -21.50
C LYS A 175 23.74 -7.74 -20.28
N SER A 176 23.63 -6.68 -19.49
CA SER A 176 24.55 -6.41 -18.38
C SER A 176 24.06 -6.95 -17.03
N HIS A 177 22.74 -7.00 -16.81
CA HIS A 177 22.11 -7.38 -15.54
C HIS A 177 20.85 -8.24 -15.75
N PRO A 178 20.95 -9.39 -16.45
CA PRO A 178 19.79 -10.24 -16.76
C PRO A 178 19.05 -10.71 -15.50
N ASP A 179 19.75 -10.89 -14.38
CA ASP A 179 19.13 -11.32 -13.13
C ASP A 179 18.24 -10.23 -12.52
N LEU A 180 18.67 -8.96 -12.57
CA LEU A 180 17.85 -7.84 -12.09
C LEU A 180 16.66 -7.58 -13.02
N MET A 181 16.83 -7.76 -14.33
CA MET A 181 15.77 -7.56 -15.31
C MET A 181 14.60 -8.55 -15.15
N ARG A 182 14.82 -9.69 -14.49
CA ARG A 182 13.77 -10.67 -14.13
C ARG A 182 13.05 -10.37 -12.82
N VAL A 183 13.47 -9.36 -12.06
CA VAL A 183 12.86 -9.04 -10.76
C VAL A 183 11.86 -7.90 -10.90
N ARG A 184 10.63 -8.11 -10.40
CA ARG A 184 9.58 -7.09 -10.36
C ARG A 184 10.03 -5.81 -9.66
N GLY A 185 10.01 -4.70 -10.39
CA GLY A 185 10.41 -3.37 -9.93
C GLY A 185 11.91 -3.18 -9.73
N ALA A 186 12.76 -4.15 -10.10
CA ALA A 186 14.21 -3.94 -10.10
C ALA A 186 14.66 -3.05 -11.25
N LEU A 187 13.97 -3.06 -12.40
CA LEU A 187 14.23 -2.12 -13.49
C LEU A 187 14.18 -0.67 -12.97
N SER A 188 13.13 -0.29 -12.23
CA SER A 188 13.06 1.04 -11.60
C SER A 188 14.19 1.30 -10.61
N TRP A 189 14.62 0.29 -9.86
CA TRP A 189 15.76 0.44 -8.98
C TRP A 189 17.03 0.76 -9.77
N MET A 190 17.28 0.06 -10.87
CA MET A 190 18.40 0.34 -11.76
C MET A 190 18.33 1.78 -12.28
N LEU A 191 17.12 2.28 -12.59
CA LEU A 191 16.91 3.62 -13.13
C LEU A 191 17.03 4.77 -12.12
N PHE A 192 16.65 4.57 -10.86
CA PHE A 192 16.60 5.65 -9.84
C PHE A 192 17.66 5.56 -8.75
N LYS A 193 18.32 4.42 -8.59
CA LYS A 193 19.28 4.15 -7.52
C LYS A 193 20.68 3.95 -8.13
N PRO A 194 21.76 4.09 -7.35
CA PRO A 194 23.08 4.45 -7.86
C PRO A 194 23.81 3.37 -8.69
N LEU A 195 23.14 2.29 -9.10
CA LEU A 195 23.76 1.31 -10.00
C LEU A 195 24.25 1.97 -11.30
N TYR A 196 23.43 2.84 -11.89
CA TYR A 196 23.68 3.45 -13.19
C TYR A 196 23.04 4.84 -13.29
N PRO A 197 23.81 5.89 -13.59
CA PRO A 197 23.25 7.21 -13.81
C PRO A 197 22.70 7.31 -15.25
N PHE A 198 21.38 7.15 -15.41
CA PHE A 198 20.69 7.36 -16.70
C PHE A 198 20.12 8.78 -16.82
N LYS A 199 19.93 9.23 -18.06
CA LYS A 199 19.31 10.52 -18.33
C LYS A 199 17.78 10.43 -18.19
N LYS A 200 17.27 10.97 -17.08
CA LYS A 200 15.85 10.97 -16.75
C LYS A 200 15.14 12.27 -17.18
N GLY A 201 14.00 12.11 -17.85
CA GLY A 201 13.00 13.16 -18.03
C GLY A 201 11.74 12.91 -17.20
N SER A 202 11.13 13.96 -16.66
CA SER A 202 9.78 13.88 -16.06
C SER A 202 8.78 14.61 -16.95
N CYS A 203 7.60 14.04 -17.16
CA CYS A 203 6.52 14.66 -17.91
C CYS A 203 5.25 14.78 -17.06
N HIS A 204 4.45 15.82 -17.33
CA HIS A 204 3.11 16.10 -16.81
C HIS A 204 2.87 15.88 -15.29
N CYS A 205 2.74 16.97 -14.53
CA CYS A 205 2.17 16.93 -13.18
C CYS A 205 0.74 17.47 -13.23
N PRO A 206 -0.30 16.68 -12.92
CA PRO A 206 -1.66 17.17 -12.93
C PRO A 206 -1.85 18.31 -11.95
N ARG A 207 -2.62 19.32 -12.38
CA ARG A 207 -2.86 20.53 -11.59
C ARG A 207 -3.80 20.26 -10.40
N ILE A 208 -4.70 19.28 -10.54
CA ILE A 208 -5.64 18.88 -9.49
C ILE A 208 -4.96 17.92 -8.51
N LYS A 209 -5.02 18.24 -7.21
CA LYS A 209 -4.73 17.29 -6.12
C LYS A 209 -6.04 16.70 -5.64
N PRO A 210 -6.27 15.39 -5.78
CA PRO A 210 -7.39 14.78 -5.07
C PRO A 210 -7.20 14.91 -3.57
N SER A 211 -8.32 14.81 -2.86
CA SER A 211 -8.36 14.85 -1.40
C SER A 211 -7.89 13.52 -0.81
N LEU A 212 -8.22 12.40 -1.47
CA LEU A 212 -7.76 11.06 -1.17
C LEU A 212 -6.53 10.70 -2.01
N ASN A 213 -5.46 10.29 -1.34
CA ASN A 213 -4.27 9.74 -1.99
C ASN A 213 -4.32 8.22 -1.88
N VAL A 214 -4.86 7.58 -2.91
CA VAL A 214 -5.11 6.14 -2.99
C VAL A 214 -4.74 5.62 -4.38
N ASP A 215 -4.31 4.36 -4.47
CA ASP A 215 -4.02 3.74 -5.76
C ASP A 215 -5.32 3.36 -6.48
N LEU A 216 -5.54 3.95 -7.66
CA LEU A 216 -6.74 3.77 -8.49
C LEU A 216 -6.54 2.80 -9.65
N ARG A 217 -5.38 2.12 -9.76
CA ARG A 217 -5.26 1.03 -10.74
C ARG A 217 -6.32 -0.04 -10.48
N ILE A 218 -6.75 -0.71 -11.54
CA ILE A 218 -7.60 -1.90 -11.47
C ILE A 218 -6.77 -3.02 -10.84
N ASN A 219 -6.88 -3.16 -9.53
CA ASN A 219 -6.11 -4.13 -8.76
C ASN A 219 -6.87 -4.58 -7.51
N SER A 220 -8.06 -4.06 -7.25
CA SER A 220 -8.95 -4.53 -6.21
C SER A 220 -10.40 -4.42 -6.66
N GLU A 221 -11.29 -5.17 -6.02
CA GLU A 221 -12.74 -5.05 -6.23
C GLU A 221 -13.24 -3.62 -5.95
N ARG A 222 -12.60 -2.91 -5.03
CA ARG A 222 -12.87 -1.49 -4.77
C ARG A 222 -12.60 -0.61 -5.97
N SER A 223 -11.47 -0.76 -6.66
CA SER A 223 -11.22 0.08 -7.83
C SER A 223 -12.19 -0.28 -8.96
N VAL A 224 -12.51 -1.57 -9.16
CA VAL A 224 -13.57 -2.00 -10.08
C VAL A 224 -14.92 -1.37 -9.75
N TYR A 225 -15.35 -1.42 -8.48
CA TYR A 225 -16.57 -0.77 -7.99
C TYR A 225 -16.54 0.74 -8.25
N THR A 226 -15.41 1.38 -7.96
CA THR A 226 -15.23 2.84 -8.13
C THR A 226 -15.46 3.22 -9.58
N PHE A 227 -14.78 2.59 -10.53
CA PHE A 227 -15.00 2.89 -11.95
C PHE A 227 -16.45 2.61 -12.34
N SER A 228 -17.03 1.50 -11.88
CA SER A 228 -18.33 1.01 -12.37
C SER A 228 -19.46 1.99 -12.06
N ASN A 229 -19.27 2.73 -10.97
CA ASN A 229 -20.21 3.73 -10.48
C ASN A 229 -19.86 5.17 -10.90
N THR A 230 -18.72 5.41 -11.57
CA THR A 230 -18.22 6.77 -11.87
C THR A 230 -18.11 7.06 -13.36
N VAL A 231 -17.79 6.07 -14.19
CA VAL A 231 -17.81 6.22 -15.65
C VAL A 231 -19.26 6.28 -16.08
N LYS A 232 -19.74 7.38 -16.67
CA LYS A 232 -21.14 7.51 -17.10
C LYS A 232 -21.33 7.07 -18.55
N ASP A 233 -20.47 7.58 -19.41
CA ASP A 233 -20.40 7.28 -20.84
C ASP A 233 -19.13 6.47 -21.11
N ILE A 234 -19.29 5.23 -21.57
CA ILE A 234 -18.16 4.33 -21.83
C ILE A 234 -17.42 4.70 -23.13
N ASP A 235 -18.09 5.32 -24.09
CA ASP A 235 -17.49 5.70 -25.37
C ASP A 235 -16.63 6.94 -25.19
N GLU A 236 -17.13 7.95 -24.46
CA GLU A 236 -16.31 9.11 -24.06
C GLU A 236 -15.10 8.67 -23.22
N PHE A 237 -15.32 7.76 -22.27
CA PHE A 237 -14.25 7.29 -21.38
C PHE A 237 -13.19 6.43 -22.08
N SER A 238 -13.57 5.70 -23.13
CA SER A 238 -12.65 4.88 -23.94
C SER A 238 -12.04 5.64 -25.11
N GLY A 239 -12.57 6.82 -25.42
CA GLY A 239 -12.18 7.62 -26.57
C GLY A 239 -10.91 8.45 -26.34
N PRO A 240 -10.33 8.98 -27.43
CA PRO A 240 -9.11 9.78 -27.39
C PRO A 240 -9.26 11.08 -26.60
N GLU A 241 -10.48 11.59 -26.46
CA GLU A 241 -10.83 12.81 -25.73
C GLU A 241 -10.93 12.63 -24.21
N PHE A 242 -10.72 11.40 -23.72
CA PHE A 242 -10.72 11.15 -22.28
C PHE A 242 -9.72 12.07 -21.58
N SER A 243 -10.21 12.79 -20.57
CA SER A 243 -9.37 13.54 -19.67
C SER A 243 -9.52 13.04 -18.24
N TYR A 244 -8.41 12.60 -17.69
CA TYR A 244 -8.30 12.17 -16.32
C TYR A 244 -8.59 13.32 -15.35
N GLU A 245 -8.08 14.53 -15.62
CA GLU A 245 -8.37 15.71 -14.78
C GLU A 245 -9.87 16.03 -14.76
N LYS A 246 -10.55 15.97 -15.91
CA LYS A 246 -12.01 16.16 -15.99
C LYS A 246 -12.75 15.06 -15.26
N TRP A 247 -12.32 13.81 -15.40
CA TRP A 247 -12.93 12.68 -14.70
C TRP A 247 -12.80 12.84 -13.19
N LEU A 248 -11.60 13.10 -12.66
CA LEU A 248 -11.37 13.34 -11.23
C LEU A 248 -12.31 14.42 -10.67
N LYS A 249 -12.50 15.51 -11.44
CA LYS A 249 -13.32 16.65 -11.04
C LYS A 249 -14.82 16.35 -11.03
N ASN A 250 -15.30 15.55 -11.99
CA ASN A 250 -16.74 15.45 -12.29
C ASN A 250 -17.37 14.10 -11.89
N SER A 251 -16.56 13.08 -11.62
CA SER A 251 -17.05 11.71 -11.45
C SER A 251 -17.48 11.37 -10.02
N ASN A 252 -17.10 12.19 -9.04
CA ASN A 252 -17.31 11.93 -7.63
C ASN A 252 -16.72 10.59 -7.16
N TRP A 253 -15.57 10.22 -7.74
CA TRP A 253 -14.93 8.93 -7.47
C TRP A 253 -14.50 8.74 -6.03
N GLU A 254 -14.14 9.80 -5.29
CA GLU A 254 -13.72 9.69 -3.89
C GLU A 254 -14.86 9.15 -3.01
N GLU A 255 -16.08 9.62 -3.25
CA GLU A 255 -17.27 9.09 -2.58
C GLU A 255 -17.50 7.63 -2.96
N LYS A 256 -17.41 7.28 -4.25
CA LYS A 256 -17.58 5.88 -4.70
C LYS A 256 -16.48 4.94 -4.20
N TYR A 257 -15.24 5.42 -4.11
CA TYR A 257 -14.12 4.66 -3.56
C TYR A 257 -14.33 4.36 -2.07
N THR A 258 -14.83 5.35 -1.33
CA THR A 258 -15.11 5.17 0.10
C THR A 258 -16.39 4.38 0.35
N GLU A 259 -17.46 4.51 -0.45
CA GLU A 259 -18.71 3.74 -0.31
C GLU A 259 -18.50 2.21 -0.28
N TYR A 260 -17.50 1.70 -1.01
CA TYR A 260 -17.20 0.27 -1.07
C TYR A 260 -16.99 -0.36 0.32
N GLY A 261 -16.26 0.34 1.21
CA GLY A 261 -15.92 -0.13 2.55
C GLY A 261 -14.71 0.59 3.16
N PRO A 262 -14.31 0.30 4.41
CA PRO A 262 -13.04 0.79 4.96
C PRO A 262 -11.84 0.15 4.25
N LYS A 263 -10.71 0.85 4.19
CA LYS A 263 -9.40 0.32 3.76
C LYS A 263 -8.62 -0.28 4.94
N ASN A 264 -8.88 0.19 6.15
CA ASN A 264 -8.29 -0.36 7.37
C ASN A 264 -9.38 -0.68 8.40
N ILE A 265 -9.26 -1.85 9.03
CA ILE A 265 -10.05 -2.23 10.19
C ILE A 265 -9.08 -2.44 11.33
N VAL A 266 -9.10 -1.53 12.29
CA VAL A 266 -8.34 -1.64 13.53
C VAL A 266 -9.23 -2.34 14.55
N ILE A 267 -8.78 -3.48 15.05
CA ILE A 267 -9.51 -4.30 16.00
C ILE A 267 -8.75 -4.28 17.30
N GLU A 268 -9.41 -3.85 18.36
CA GLU A 268 -8.88 -3.90 19.72
C GLU A 268 -9.23 -5.24 20.36
N PRO A 269 -8.29 -6.21 20.43
CA PRO A 269 -8.61 -7.51 21.00
C PRO A 269 -8.82 -7.37 22.49
N SER A 270 -8.09 -6.46 23.14
CA SER A 270 -8.14 -6.26 24.57
C SER A 270 -7.84 -4.82 24.88
N ASN A 271 -8.61 -4.24 25.80
CA ASN A 271 -8.28 -2.95 26.41
C ASN A 271 -7.56 -3.11 27.76
N TYR A 272 -7.29 -4.34 28.19
CA TYR A 272 -6.38 -4.58 29.30
C TYR A 272 -4.96 -4.23 28.86
N CYS A 273 -4.28 -3.50 29.73
CA CYS A 273 -2.89 -3.14 29.60
C CYS A 273 -2.33 -3.06 31.02
N ARG A 274 -1.18 -3.69 31.26
CA ARG A 274 -0.45 -3.58 32.54
C ARG A 274 0.53 -2.40 32.53
N ALA A 275 0.70 -1.76 31.38
CA ALA A 275 1.66 -0.69 31.18
C ALA A 275 1.07 0.70 31.44
N SER A 276 1.92 1.60 31.91
CA SER A 276 1.68 3.04 32.02
C SER A 276 2.71 3.79 31.18
N CYS A 277 2.70 3.52 29.87
CA CYS A 277 3.64 4.15 28.94
C CYS A 277 3.53 5.67 29.02
N LEU A 278 4.67 6.33 28.87
CA LEU A 278 4.78 7.77 28.90
C LEU A 278 3.85 8.42 27.86
N GLY A 279 2.95 9.28 28.31
CA GLY A 279 1.99 9.97 27.45
C GLY A 279 0.76 9.13 27.08
N CYS A 280 0.75 7.81 27.28
CA CYS A 280 -0.39 6.98 26.93
C CYS A 280 -1.65 7.39 27.73
N PRO A 281 -2.81 7.60 27.08
CA PRO A 281 -4.03 7.98 27.79
C PRO A 281 -4.73 6.79 28.46
N HIS A 282 -4.27 5.54 28.25
CA HIS A 282 -4.86 4.33 28.82
C HIS A 282 -5.14 4.40 30.34
N PRO A 283 -4.26 4.94 31.21
CA PRO A 283 -4.56 5.03 32.64
C PRO A 283 -5.75 5.95 32.99
N LYS A 284 -6.12 6.86 32.08
CA LYS A 284 -7.28 7.75 32.21
C LYS A 284 -8.55 7.18 31.57
N MET A 285 -8.45 6.01 30.93
CA MET A 285 -9.57 5.37 30.26
C MET A 285 -10.66 5.01 31.28
N THR A 286 -11.89 5.40 31.00
CA THR A 286 -13.04 5.24 31.90
C THR A 286 -13.97 4.09 31.51
N ARG A 287 -13.96 3.66 30.25
CA ARG A 287 -14.72 2.47 29.83
C ARG A 287 -14.29 1.20 30.56
N ASN A 288 -15.24 0.27 30.68
CA ASN A 288 -15.03 -1.03 31.31
C ASN A 288 -13.87 -1.80 30.65
N ARG A 289 -13.04 -2.43 31.47
CA ARG A 289 -11.97 -3.30 30.97
C ARG A 289 -12.56 -4.65 30.58
N GLU A 290 -12.33 -5.06 29.34
CA GLU A 290 -12.83 -6.29 28.76
C GLU A 290 -11.94 -6.78 27.60
N HIS A 291 -12.00 -8.09 27.35
CA HIS A 291 -11.45 -8.70 26.15
C HIS A 291 -12.57 -8.87 25.13
N MET A 292 -12.29 -8.56 23.86
CA MET A 292 -13.17 -8.94 22.77
C MET A 292 -13.32 -10.47 22.75
N SER A 293 -14.56 -10.95 22.82
CA SER A 293 -14.84 -12.38 22.71
C SER A 293 -14.55 -12.91 21.30
N GLN A 294 -14.20 -14.19 21.19
CA GLN A 294 -14.06 -14.87 19.89
C GLN A 294 -15.34 -14.76 19.04
N GLU A 295 -16.53 -14.86 19.64
CA GLU A 295 -17.81 -14.77 18.93
C GLU A 295 -17.99 -13.41 18.22
N VAL A 296 -17.75 -12.31 18.93
CA VAL A 296 -17.78 -10.96 18.35
C VAL A 296 -16.77 -10.84 17.22
N PHE A 297 -15.54 -11.35 17.40
CA PHE A 297 -14.54 -11.34 16.34
C PHE A 297 -14.96 -12.14 15.11
N SER A 298 -15.50 -13.35 15.29
CA SER A 298 -15.97 -14.17 14.19
C SER A 298 -17.13 -13.51 13.43
N LYS A 299 -18.02 -12.79 14.11
CA LYS A 299 -19.07 -11.98 13.46
C LYS A 299 -18.48 -10.86 12.60
N ILE A 300 -17.41 -10.21 13.07
CA ILE A 300 -16.68 -9.20 12.29
C ILE A 300 -16.06 -9.87 11.06
N ALA A 301 -15.28 -10.94 11.26
CA ALA A 301 -14.58 -11.66 10.19
C ALA A 301 -15.53 -12.26 9.14
N SER A 302 -16.68 -12.77 9.53
CA SER A 302 -17.67 -13.33 8.59
C SER A 302 -18.34 -12.27 7.70
N SER A 303 -18.27 -11.00 8.09
CA SER A 303 -18.85 -9.89 7.32
C SER A 303 -17.99 -9.44 6.13
N PHE A 304 -16.79 -9.99 5.96
CA PHE A 304 -15.85 -9.65 4.89
C PHE A 304 -15.49 -10.87 4.05
N VAL A 305 -15.41 -10.68 2.75
CA VAL A 305 -14.99 -11.73 1.82
C VAL A 305 -13.46 -11.67 1.68
N PRO A 306 -12.77 -12.83 1.60
CA PRO A 306 -11.33 -12.85 1.35
C PRO A 306 -10.95 -12.01 0.13
N GLY A 307 -10.08 -11.01 0.37
CA GLY A 307 -9.48 -10.13 -0.62
C GLY A 307 -10.27 -8.89 -1.03
N ASP A 308 -11.19 -8.45 -0.17
CA ASP A 308 -11.32 -7.01 0.08
C ASP A 308 -9.91 -6.42 0.29
N ASP A 309 -9.61 -5.27 -0.32
CA ASP A 309 -8.33 -4.55 -0.18
C ASP A 309 -8.18 -3.84 1.18
N CYS A 310 -8.61 -4.56 2.22
CA CYS A 310 -8.70 -4.09 3.58
C CYS A 310 -7.60 -4.69 4.45
N LYS A 311 -6.88 -3.82 5.15
CA LYS A 311 -5.85 -4.18 6.12
C LYS A 311 -6.48 -4.37 7.51
N TRP A 312 -6.20 -5.52 8.13
CA TRP A 312 -6.66 -5.87 9.46
C TRP A 312 -5.55 -5.61 10.46
N ILE A 313 -5.82 -4.77 11.45
CA ILE A 313 -4.79 -4.30 12.40
C ILE A 313 -5.25 -4.64 13.81
N PHE A 314 -4.57 -5.60 14.44
CA PHE A 314 -4.76 -5.91 15.85
C PHE A 314 -3.99 -4.88 16.69
N SER A 315 -4.71 -3.90 17.22
CA SER A 315 -4.18 -2.76 18.00
C SER A 315 -5.32 -2.05 18.74
N GLY A 316 -5.02 -1.10 19.60
CA GLY A 316 -6.05 -0.29 20.26
C GLY A 316 -5.52 0.35 21.54
N MET A 317 -6.44 0.71 22.43
CA MET A 317 -6.13 1.23 23.77
C MET A 317 -5.97 0.06 24.74
N GLY A 318 -5.00 -0.82 24.48
CA GLY A 318 -4.65 -1.98 25.29
C GLY A 318 -3.50 -2.80 24.71
N GLU A 319 -3.27 -4.00 25.26
CA GLU A 319 -2.28 -4.96 24.75
C GLU A 319 -2.98 -6.16 24.10
N PRO A 320 -2.91 -6.30 22.76
CA PRO A 320 -3.52 -7.42 22.03
C PRO A 320 -3.15 -8.82 22.55
N LEU A 321 -1.88 -9.02 22.93
CA LEU A 321 -1.40 -10.33 23.41
C LEU A 321 -2.00 -10.76 24.75
N LEU A 322 -2.72 -9.88 25.46
CA LEU A 322 -3.43 -10.23 26.68
C LEU A 322 -4.83 -10.82 26.42
N ASN A 323 -5.33 -10.80 25.17
CA ASN A 323 -6.58 -11.49 24.85
C ASN A 323 -6.35 -13.02 24.79
N PRO A 324 -7.08 -13.85 25.55
CA PRO A 324 -6.91 -15.31 25.54
C PRO A 324 -7.24 -15.97 24.18
N PHE A 325 -7.97 -15.29 23.31
CA PHE A 325 -8.37 -15.75 21.98
C PHE A 325 -7.49 -15.18 20.86
N ILE A 326 -6.37 -14.50 21.17
CA ILE A 326 -5.54 -13.88 20.12
C ILE A 326 -5.02 -14.89 19.07
N SER A 327 -4.73 -16.13 19.49
CA SER A 327 -4.32 -17.20 18.58
C SER A 327 -5.44 -17.61 17.60
N SER A 328 -6.69 -17.72 18.08
CA SER A 328 -7.83 -18.07 17.23
C SER A 328 -8.23 -16.91 16.31
N MET A 329 -8.21 -15.67 16.82
CA MET A 329 -8.45 -14.46 16.02
C MET A 329 -7.46 -14.34 14.87
N ALA A 330 -6.16 -14.53 15.14
CA ALA A 330 -5.13 -14.51 14.11
C ALA A 330 -5.36 -15.61 13.06
N LYS A 331 -5.63 -16.86 13.49
CA LYS A 331 -5.91 -17.99 12.58
C LYS A 331 -7.10 -17.70 11.66
N GLU A 332 -8.18 -17.13 12.20
CA GLU A 332 -9.38 -16.79 11.42
C GLU A 332 -9.14 -15.62 10.45
N SER A 333 -8.24 -14.68 10.78
CA SER A 333 -7.87 -13.57 9.90
C SER A 333 -6.75 -13.88 8.91
N ALA A 334 -6.20 -15.11 8.91
CA ALA A 334 -5.05 -15.50 8.07
C ALA A 334 -5.29 -15.33 6.55
N LYS A 335 -6.56 -15.28 6.14
CA LYS A 335 -7.00 -15.02 4.76
C LYS A 335 -6.97 -13.53 4.37
N TYR A 336 -6.73 -12.64 5.34
CA TYR A 336 -6.62 -11.20 5.14
C TYR A 336 -5.20 -10.72 5.43
N ASN A 337 -4.86 -9.56 4.88
CA ASN A 337 -3.64 -8.86 5.26
C ASN A 337 -3.72 -8.39 6.73
N SER A 338 -2.99 -9.06 7.61
CA SER A 338 -3.09 -8.88 9.05
C SER A 338 -1.79 -8.35 9.66
N VAL A 339 -1.91 -7.30 10.46
CA VAL A 339 -0.83 -6.68 11.23
C VAL A 339 -1.14 -6.76 12.71
N LEU A 340 -0.18 -7.21 13.51
CA LEU A 340 -0.25 -7.13 14.96
C LEU A 340 0.64 -6.00 15.46
N ILE A 341 0.09 -5.08 16.25
CA ILE A 341 0.86 -4.04 16.94
C ILE A 341 0.87 -4.38 18.43
N THR A 342 2.05 -4.58 19.01
CA THR A 342 2.20 -5.03 20.41
C THR A 342 3.32 -4.29 21.12
N SER A 343 3.22 -4.21 22.46
CA SER A 343 4.29 -3.75 23.34
C SER A 343 5.03 -4.90 24.04
N MET A 344 4.70 -6.15 23.68
CA MET A 344 5.32 -7.37 24.21
C MET A 344 5.27 -7.48 25.74
N GLN A 345 4.14 -7.11 26.38
CA GLN A 345 3.98 -7.29 27.84
C GLN A 345 3.97 -8.76 28.27
N THR A 346 3.61 -9.66 27.37
CA THR A 346 3.66 -11.11 27.55
C THR A 346 4.26 -11.76 26.29
N ASN A 347 4.72 -12.99 26.42
CA ASN A 347 5.12 -13.80 25.28
C ASN A 347 3.88 -14.23 24.48
N PHE A 348 4.09 -14.54 23.21
CA PHE A 348 3.07 -15.16 22.37
C PHE A 348 2.60 -16.48 22.99
N PRO A 349 1.30 -16.83 22.88
CA PRO A 349 0.81 -18.15 23.23
C PRO A 349 1.56 -19.25 22.48
N GLU A 350 1.75 -20.42 23.09
CA GLU A 350 2.46 -21.54 22.48
C GLU A 350 1.81 -22.03 21.18
N ASP A 351 0.48 -21.90 21.07
CA ASP A 351 -0.32 -22.32 19.92
C ASP A 351 -0.44 -21.24 18.82
N PHE A 352 0.26 -20.10 18.97
CA PHE A 352 0.16 -18.97 18.07
C PHE A 352 0.76 -19.29 16.69
N SER A 353 -0.06 -19.14 15.64
CA SER A 353 0.36 -19.37 14.27
C SER A 353 0.90 -18.08 13.65
N PHE A 354 2.23 -17.92 13.63
CA PHE A 354 2.87 -16.73 13.05
C PHE A 354 2.59 -16.53 11.56
N ARG A 355 2.33 -17.61 10.81
CA ARG A 355 1.95 -17.55 9.39
C ARG A 355 0.60 -16.89 9.14
N SER A 356 -0.19 -16.69 10.20
CA SER A 356 -1.49 -16.03 10.13
C SER A 356 -1.38 -14.50 10.12
N LEU A 357 -0.17 -13.96 10.28
CA LEU A 357 0.11 -12.53 10.18
C LEU A 357 1.07 -12.24 9.05
N ASN A 358 0.93 -11.07 8.44
CA ASN A 358 1.89 -10.54 7.49
C ASN A 358 2.97 -9.73 8.22
N GLN A 359 2.58 -9.01 9.28
CA GLN A 359 3.47 -8.10 9.99
C GLN A 359 3.25 -8.12 11.50
N ILE A 360 4.35 -8.03 12.25
CA ILE A 360 4.34 -7.75 13.69
C ILE A 360 5.14 -6.48 13.93
N ARG A 361 4.49 -5.48 14.50
CA ARG A 361 5.07 -4.19 14.88
C ARG A 361 5.23 -4.14 16.39
N ILE A 362 6.47 -4.05 16.85
CA ILE A 362 6.81 -3.95 18.27
C ILE A 362 7.05 -2.48 18.60
N SER A 363 6.28 -1.95 19.54
CA SER A 363 6.47 -0.59 20.03
C SER A 363 7.59 -0.56 21.07
N VAL A 364 8.74 0.05 20.74
CA VAL A 364 9.95 0.02 21.57
C VAL A 364 10.24 1.36 22.23
N ASP A 365 10.23 2.46 21.48
CA ASP A 365 10.56 3.82 21.96
C ASP A 365 11.92 3.97 22.68
N SER A 366 12.87 3.05 22.47
CA SER A 366 14.19 3.09 23.10
C SER A 366 15.22 2.23 22.38
N CYS A 367 16.50 2.38 22.76
CA CYS A 367 17.58 1.48 22.35
C CYS A 367 18.13 0.62 23.51
N THR A 368 17.77 0.95 24.75
CA THR A 368 18.27 0.26 25.95
C THR A 368 17.13 -0.22 26.84
N PRO A 369 17.36 -1.26 27.68
CA PRO A 369 16.39 -1.72 28.66
C PRO A 369 15.97 -0.62 29.64
N GLU A 370 16.91 0.18 30.13
CA GLU A 370 16.65 1.20 31.16
C GLU A 370 15.74 2.31 30.62
N GLU A 371 16.00 2.75 29.39
CA GLU A 371 15.14 3.72 28.71
C GLU A 371 13.77 3.10 28.36
N PHE A 372 13.75 1.84 27.93
CA PHE A 372 12.51 1.12 27.65
C PHE A 372 11.60 1.08 28.87
N GLU A 373 12.12 0.66 30.02
CA GLU A 373 11.35 0.54 31.26
C GLU A 373 10.86 1.92 31.75
N LYS A 374 11.67 2.97 31.53
CA LYS A 374 11.26 4.35 31.83
C LYS A 374 10.14 4.85 30.91
N ASN A 375 10.23 4.59 29.61
CA ASN A 375 9.28 5.08 28.62
C ASN A 375 8.01 4.22 28.57
N ARG A 376 8.12 2.91 28.82
CA ARG A 376 7.07 1.91 28.68
C ARG A 376 6.96 1.05 29.95
N SER A 377 6.84 1.71 31.10
CA SER A 377 6.68 1.05 32.41
C SER A 377 5.56 0.00 32.37
N GLY A 378 5.86 -1.21 32.83
CA GLY A 378 4.94 -2.38 32.78
C GLY A 378 5.06 -3.24 31.51
N CYS A 379 5.81 -2.82 30.49
CA CYS A 379 6.28 -3.67 29.41
C CYS A 379 7.61 -4.35 29.78
N VAL A 380 7.96 -5.45 29.12
CA VAL A 380 9.10 -6.29 29.51
C VAL A 380 10.12 -6.38 28.38
N TRP A 381 11.27 -5.70 28.53
CA TRP A 381 12.35 -5.73 27.53
C TRP A 381 12.86 -7.15 27.24
N LYS A 382 12.89 -8.01 28.26
CA LYS A 382 13.29 -9.41 28.13
C LYS A 382 12.44 -10.16 27.08
N ASN A 383 11.11 -9.94 27.06
CA ASN A 383 10.21 -10.59 26.10
C ASN A 383 10.55 -10.19 24.65
N ILE A 384 10.92 -8.92 24.42
CA ILE A 384 11.34 -8.45 23.10
C ILE A 384 12.61 -9.19 22.67
N LYS A 385 13.63 -9.27 23.54
CA LYS A 385 14.88 -9.99 23.22
C LYS A 385 14.64 -11.48 22.95
N GLU A 386 13.87 -12.15 23.78
CA GLU A 386 13.53 -13.57 23.61
C GLU A 386 12.77 -13.81 22.31
N PHE A 387 11.82 -12.93 21.98
CA PHE A 387 11.09 -13.00 20.73
C PHE A 387 12.00 -12.80 19.52
N LEU A 388 12.87 -11.79 19.52
CA LEU A 388 13.82 -11.56 18.41
C LEU A 388 14.81 -12.73 18.25
N MET A 389 15.27 -13.34 19.34
CA MET A 389 16.07 -14.57 19.29
C MET A 389 15.28 -15.75 18.70
N PHE A 390 14.00 -15.87 19.02
CA PHE A 390 13.12 -16.87 18.42
C PHE A 390 12.92 -16.63 16.92
N VAL A 391 12.69 -15.38 16.51
CA VAL A 391 12.57 -14.99 15.09
C VAL A 391 13.82 -15.36 14.32
N LYS A 392 15.00 -15.04 14.86
CA LYS A 392 16.29 -15.39 14.26
C LYS A 392 16.41 -16.89 13.96
N LYS A 393 16.16 -17.74 14.97
CA LYS A 393 16.22 -19.21 14.82
C LYS A 393 15.22 -19.74 13.78
N ARG A 394 14.01 -19.15 13.73
CA ARG A 394 12.98 -19.52 12.73
C ARG A 394 13.42 -19.17 11.31
N ARG A 395 14.00 -17.98 11.12
CA ARG A 395 14.50 -17.49 9.82
C ARG A 395 15.71 -18.30 9.34
N GLU A 396 16.60 -18.72 10.25
CA GLU A 396 17.70 -19.65 9.95
C GLU A 396 17.21 -21.03 9.45
N SER A 397 15.98 -21.43 9.81
CA SER A 397 15.37 -22.70 9.39
C SER A 397 14.58 -22.59 8.06
N ASN A 398 14.73 -21.50 7.31
CA ASN A 398 13.98 -21.20 6.07
C ASN A 398 12.45 -21.30 6.20
N LEU A 399 11.91 -21.12 7.42
CA LEU A 399 10.47 -21.06 7.63
C LEU A 399 9.96 -19.66 7.31
N GLU A 400 8.88 -19.57 6.54
CA GLU A 400 8.16 -18.32 6.35
C GLU A 400 7.69 -17.75 7.69
N PHE A 401 7.99 -16.47 7.90
CA PHE A 401 7.74 -15.74 9.13
C PHE A 401 7.31 -14.30 8.78
N PRO A 402 6.39 -13.68 9.56
CA PRO A 402 5.96 -12.30 9.33
C PRO A 402 7.13 -11.32 9.35
N ASP A 403 6.92 -10.16 8.72
CA ASP A 403 7.85 -9.05 8.81
C ASP A 403 7.81 -8.41 10.19
N ILE A 404 9.00 -8.18 10.75
CA ILE A 404 9.15 -7.69 12.12
C ILE A 404 9.63 -6.26 12.07
N GLY A 405 8.82 -5.37 12.61
CA GLY A 405 9.10 -3.96 12.72
C GLY A 405 9.28 -3.50 14.15
N VAL A 406 10.09 -2.48 14.34
CA VAL A 406 10.23 -1.77 15.60
C VAL A 406 9.90 -0.29 15.42
N THR A 407 9.15 0.28 16.35
CA THR A 407 8.72 1.67 16.25
C THR A 407 9.08 2.51 17.45
N LEU A 408 9.29 3.80 17.16
CA LEU A 408 9.42 4.87 18.14
C LEU A 408 8.39 5.97 17.83
N VAL A 409 7.61 6.41 18.81
CA VAL A 409 6.73 7.58 18.68
C VAL A 409 7.49 8.84 19.01
N ARG A 410 7.45 9.83 18.11
CA ARG A 410 8.07 11.13 18.32
C ARG A 410 7.23 12.00 19.26
N HIS A 411 7.85 12.50 20.33
CA HIS A 411 7.29 13.52 21.22
C HIS A 411 8.41 14.20 22.03
N GLU A 412 8.06 15.17 22.87
CA GLU A 412 9.01 16.00 23.66
C GLU A 412 10.13 15.23 24.36
N LYS A 413 9.86 14.01 24.85
CA LYS A 413 10.84 13.24 25.63
C LYS A 413 11.64 12.24 24.80
N THR A 414 11.15 11.80 23.63
CA THR A 414 11.86 10.86 22.74
C THR A 414 12.67 11.58 21.66
N GLU A 415 12.39 12.86 21.39
CA GLU A 415 13.02 13.67 20.33
C GLU A 415 14.56 13.54 20.31
N LYS A 416 15.18 13.67 21.48
CA LYS A 416 16.64 13.65 21.63
C LYS A 416 17.26 12.28 21.27
N ASN A 417 16.46 11.22 21.30
CA ASN A 417 16.89 9.85 21.09
C ASN A 417 16.56 9.32 19.69
N ILE A 418 15.87 10.10 18.85
CA ILE A 418 15.52 9.69 17.47
C ILE A 418 16.76 9.32 16.65
N GLN A 419 17.82 10.13 16.70
CA GLN A 419 19.04 9.85 15.95
C GLN A 419 19.75 8.58 16.44
N ASN A 420 19.75 8.35 17.75
CA ASN A 420 20.28 7.12 18.33
C ASN A 420 19.46 5.90 17.92
N PHE A 421 18.12 6.01 17.92
CA PHE A 421 17.20 4.98 17.47
C PHE A 421 17.44 4.61 16.00
N ILE A 422 17.53 5.61 15.11
CA ILE A 422 17.85 5.41 13.71
C ILE A 422 19.23 4.76 13.58
N GLY A 423 20.25 5.28 14.27
CA GLY A 423 21.61 4.76 14.21
C GLY A 423 21.73 3.31 14.67
N TYR A 424 21.04 2.93 15.74
CA TYR A 424 21.03 1.57 16.29
C TYR A 424 20.27 0.60 15.37
N TYR A 425 19.02 0.92 15.03
CA TYR A 425 18.21 0.00 14.23
C TYR A 425 18.61 -0.05 12.75
N LYS A 426 19.30 0.95 12.22
CA LYS A 426 19.97 0.86 10.91
C LYS A 426 21.11 -0.15 10.90
N GLN A 427 21.73 -0.44 12.04
CA GLN A 427 22.75 -1.50 12.15
C GLN A 427 22.11 -2.87 12.41
N ALA A 428 21.00 -2.92 13.18
CA ALA A 428 20.27 -4.14 13.47
C ALA A 428 19.52 -4.68 12.24
N VAL A 429 18.88 -3.78 11.48
CA VAL A 429 18.38 -4.10 10.15
C VAL A 429 19.59 -4.16 9.24
N LYS A 430 20.00 -5.35 8.79
CA LYS A 430 21.00 -5.46 7.72
C LYS A 430 20.42 -4.79 6.48
N PRO A 431 20.86 -3.57 6.10
CA PRO A 431 20.30 -2.90 4.95
C PRO A 431 20.82 -3.66 3.75
N VAL A 432 19.94 -4.38 3.08
CA VAL A 432 20.25 -5.17 1.90
C VAL A 432 21.15 -4.42 0.90
N PHE A 433 20.95 -3.10 0.80
CA PHE A 433 21.59 -2.26 -0.22
C PHE A 433 22.90 -1.59 0.20
N ASN A 434 23.33 -1.65 1.46
CA ASN A 434 24.52 -0.91 1.91
C ASN A 434 25.83 -1.70 1.81
N ASP A 435 25.77 -3.04 1.87
CA ASP A 435 26.98 -3.86 2.05
C ASP A 435 27.42 -4.60 0.77
N TYR A 436 26.57 -4.67 -0.27
CA TYR A 436 26.87 -5.43 -1.49
C TYR A 436 26.29 -4.76 -2.74
N TYR A 437 27.14 -4.08 -3.51
CA TYR A 437 26.76 -3.31 -4.71
C TYR A 437 26.24 -4.17 -5.89
N PHE A 438 26.37 -5.50 -5.82
CA PHE A 438 25.96 -6.45 -6.87
C PHE A 438 25.02 -7.58 -6.39
N VAL A 439 24.63 -7.59 -5.12
CA VAL A 439 23.80 -8.67 -4.56
C VAL A 439 22.41 -8.13 -4.28
N TRP A 440 21.44 -8.65 -5.03
CA TRP A 440 20.02 -8.37 -4.81
C TRP A 440 19.55 -9.09 -3.53
N PRO A 441 18.51 -8.61 -2.81
CA PRO A 441 18.10 -9.03 -1.46
C PRO A 441 17.92 -10.52 -1.17
N PHE A 442 17.77 -11.35 -2.20
CA PHE A 442 17.37 -12.75 -2.05
C PHE A 442 18.46 -13.66 -1.50
N GLU A 443 19.73 -13.24 -1.55
CA GLU A 443 20.85 -14.06 -1.11
C GLU A 443 21.16 -13.93 0.40
N HIS A 444 20.44 -13.08 1.13
CA HIS A 444 20.74 -12.78 2.54
C HIS A 444 19.76 -13.40 3.54
N ILE A 445 20.32 -13.84 4.67
CA ILE A 445 19.56 -14.23 5.86
C ILE A 445 18.77 -13.00 6.34
N ARG A 446 17.44 -13.13 6.38
CA ARG A 446 16.53 -12.10 6.91
C ARG A 446 16.92 -11.79 8.37
N SER A 447 17.29 -10.53 8.67
CA SER A 447 17.61 -10.06 10.04
C SER A 447 16.45 -10.34 11.01
N GLU A 448 16.68 -10.48 12.31
CA GLU A 448 15.58 -10.56 13.30
C GLU A 448 14.60 -9.39 13.26
N VAL A 449 15.06 -8.22 12.80
CA VAL A 449 14.24 -7.03 12.56
C VAL A 449 14.28 -6.71 11.06
N SER A 450 13.12 -6.71 10.41
CA SER A 450 12.99 -6.40 8.98
C SER A 450 13.10 -4.88 8.75
N TRP A 451 12.61 -4.07 9.68
CA TRP A 451 12.53 -2.61 9.49
C TRP A 451 12.33 -1.83 10.80
N TYR A 452 12.57 -0.52 10.75
CA TYR A 452 12.28 0.40 11.85
C TYR A 452 11.56 1.65 11.36
N GLN A 453 10.72 2.24 12.21
CA GLN A 453 9.95 3.44 11.87
C GLN A 453 9.92 4.41 13.05
N VAL A 454 10.17 5.68 12.76
CA VAL A 454 9.82 6.77 13.67
C VAL A 454 8.43 7.25 13.26
N LEU A 455 7.45 7.02 14.13
CA LEU A 455 6.09 7.50 13.93
C LEU A 455 6.05 9.01 14.10
N GLY A 456 5.04 9.64 13.48
CA GLY A 456 4.83 11.08 13.54
C GLY A 456 4.74 11.63 14.96
N GLU A 457 4.76 12.95 15.05
CA GLU A 457 4.65 13.64 16.33
C GLU A 457 3.27 13.40 16.97
N SER A 458 3.27 13.09 18.27
CA SER A 458 2.03 12.93 19.05
C SER A 458 2.09 13.77 20.33
N SER A 459 1.01 14.53 20.57
CA SER A 459 0.78 15.21 21.86
C SER A 459 0.03 14.33 22.87
N TYR A 460 -0.37 13.11 22.47
CA TYR A 460 -1.23 12.21 23.23
C TYR A 460 -2.42 12.91 23.89
N ASN A 461 -3.33 13.47 23.08
CA ASN A 461 -4.47 14.23 23.59
C ASN A 461 -4.04 15.36 24.54
N ASN A 462 -3.02 16.13 24.13
CA ASN A 462 -2.45 17.26 24.88
C ASN A 462 -1.82 16.91 26.23
N ILE A 463 -1.49 15.65 26.48
CA ILE A 463 -0.71 15.21 27.66
C ILE A 463 0.76 15.67 27.54
N LEU A 464 1.30 15.71 26.32
CA LEU A 464 2.66 16.14 26.02
C LEU A 464 2.66 17.34 25.07
N LYS A 465 3.73 18.13 25.08
CA LYS A 465 3.92 19.23 24.13
C LYS A 465 4.42 18.71 22.79
N LYS A 466 3.96 19.34 21.70
CA LYS A 466 4.59 19.19 20.38
C LYS A 466 6.01 19.81 20.44
N THR A 467 6.98 19.09 19.89
CA THR A 467 8.36 19.53 19.65
C THR A 467 8.47 20.43 18.43
N CYS A 468 7.57 20.26 17.46
CA CYS A 468 7.61 21.05 16.24
C CYS A 468 7.30 22.51 16.54
N THR A 469 8.20 23.41 16.12
CA THR A 469 8.02 24.86 16.22
C THR A 469 7.34 25.45 14.99
N VAL A 470 7.15 24.64 13.94
CA VAL A 470 6.55 25.03 12.66
C VAL A 470 5.24 24.26 12.49
N ASP A 471 4.18 25.00 12.20
CA ASP A 471 2.90 24.38 11.86
C ASP A 471 2.92 23.89 10.41
N PHE A 472 2.87 22.56 10.24
CA PHE A 472 2.78 21.92 8.93
C PHE A 472 1.32 21.62 8.52
N GLU A 473 0.35 22.12 9.28
CA GLU A 473 -1.06 21.97 8.92
C GLU A 473 -1.33 22.59 7.55
N PRO A 474 -1.91 21.82 6.60
CA PRO A 474 -2.27 22.40 5.32
C PRO A 474 -3.31 23.51 5.48
N VAL A 475 -3.08 24.64 4.80
CA VAL A 475 -3.95 25.84 4.80
C VAL A 475 -5.43 25.51 4.59
N LYS A 476 -5.72 24.49 3.79
CA LYS A 476 -7.07 24.01 3.55
C LYS A 476 -7.26 22.63 4.17
N ARG A 477 -8.14 22.56 5.17
CA ARG A 477 -8.63 21.31 5.74
C ARG A 477 -9.27 20.43 4.66
N ARG A 478 -8.87 19.17 4.62
CA ARG A 478 -9.47 18.13 3.75
C ARG A 478 -10.14 17.07 4.62
N VAL A 479 -10.73 16.06 3.98
CA VAL A 479 -11.26 14.91 4.70
C VAL A 479 -10.15 14.24 5.50
N CYS A 480 -10.43 13.91 6.76
CA CYS A 480 -9.49 13.18 7.59
C CYS A 480 -9.31 11.75 7.05
N ARG A 481 -8.07 11.30 6.88
CA ARG A 481 -7.80 9.94 6.36
C ARG A 481 -8.36 8.84 7.28
N ASN A 482 -8.38 9.08 8.59
CA ASN A 482 -8.96 8.12 9.54
C ASN A 482 -10.46 7.93 9.29
N SER A 483 -11.23 9.01 9.18
CA SER A 483 -12.66 8.88 8.90
C SER A 483 -12.93 8.36 7.49
N ALA A 484 -12.15 8.77 6.49
CA ALA A 484 -12.33 8.36 5.10
C ALA A 484 -12.00 6.90 4.82
N LEU A 485 -11.01 6.32 5.53
CA LEU A 485 -10.42 5.03 5.14
C LEU A 485 -10.39 3.99 6.25
N SER A 486 -10.74 4.33 7.50
CA SER A 486 -10.51 3.42 8.63
C SER A 486 -11.73 3.29 9.54
N LEU A 487 -11.92 2.09 10.10
CA LEU A 487 -12.78 1.83 11.25
C LEU A 487 -11.95 1.30 12.41
N TYR A 488 -12.37 1.65 13.63
CA TYR A 488 -11.77 1.21 14.88
C TYR A 488 -12.84 0.47 15.68
N VAL A 489 -12.65 -0.82 15.90
CA VAL A 489 -13.55 -1.66 16.68
C VAL A 489 -12.96 -1.82 18.06
N LEU A 490 -13.62 -1.22 19.06
CA LEU A 490 -13.24 -1.32 20.47
C LEU A 490 -13.53 -2.72 21.01
N SER A 491 -12.90 -3.09 22.12
CA SER A 491 -13.03 -4.43 22.73
C SER A 491 -14.47 -4.83 23.07
N ASN A 492 -15.35 -3.84 23.32
CA ASN A 492 -16.76 -4.04 23.62
C ASN A 492 -17.67 -4.20 22.37
N GLY A 493 -17.09 -4.07 21.17
CA GLY A 493 -17.78 -4.12 19.88
C GLY A 493 -18.25 -2.77 19.33
N ALA A 494 -18.11 -1.67 20.07
CA ALA A 494 -18.41 -0.34 19.55
C ALA A 494 -17.44 0.03 18.42
N VAL A 495 -17.95 0.73 17.41
CA VAL A 495 -17.20 1.09 16.21
C VAL A 495 -17.03 2.60 16.14
N THR A 496 -15.79 3.07 16.10
CA THR A 496 -15.42 4.48 15.94
C THR A 496 -14.60 4.67 14.66
N PHE A 497 -14.27 5.92 14.33
CA PHE A 497 -13.52 6.29 13.12
C PHE A 497 -12.13 6.86 13.42
N CYS A 498 -11.74 6.91 14.70
CA CYS A 498 -10.54 7.63 15.14
C CYS A 498 -9.88 6.90 16.32
N PRO A 499 -8.54 6.77 16.33
CA PRO A 499 -7.84 6.15 17.45
C PRO A 499 -7.93 7.00 18.73
N TYR A 500 -8.25 8.29 18.62
CA TYR A 500 -8.42 9.18 19.76
C TYR A 500 -9.79 9.05 20.44
N ASP A 501 -10.79 8.42 19.80
CA ASP A 501 -12.08 8.11 20.44
C ASP A 501 -12.02 6.75 21.16
N PHE A 502 -11.01 6.57 22.00
CA PHE A 502 -10.77 5.32 22.73
C PHE A 502 -11.79 5.07 23.85
N GLU A 503 -12.66 6.05 24.16
CA GLU A 503 -13.79 5.89 25.07
C GLU A 503 -15.08 5.46 24.34
N GLY A 504 -15.11 5.57 23.00
CA GLY A 504 -16.30 5.28 22.20
C GLY A 504 -17.42 6.32 22.35
N GLN A 505 -17.09 7.56 22.68
CA GLN A 505 -18.08 8.65 22.87
C GLN A 505 -18.75 9.05 21.57
N TYR A 506 -18.08 8.84 20.43
CA TYR A 506 -18.56 9.17 19.09
C TYR A 506 -18.70 7.90 18.23
N ALA A 507 -19.04 6.77 18.87
CA ALA A 507 -19.28 5.52 18.17
C ALA A 507 -20.41 5.66 17.14
N LEU A 508 -20.17 5.09 15.95
CA LEU A 508 -21.10 5.08 14.82
C LEU A 508 -22.14 3.97 14.93
N GLY A 509 -21.82 2.91 15.67
CA GLY A 509 -22.66 1.73 15.86
C GLY A 509 -21.91 0.64 16.65
N ASN A 510 -22.50 -0.55 16.73
CA ASN A 510 -21.89 -1.70 17.40
C ASN A 510 -21.96 -2.94 16.52
N VAL A 511 -20.84 -3.66 16.40
CA VAL A 511 -20.76 -4.90 15.58
C VAL A 511 -21.67 -6.01 16.09
N LYS A 512 -22.09 -5.95 17.36
CA LYS A 512 -23.08 -6.87 17.94
C LYS A 512 -24.46 -6.71 17.31
N GLU A 513 -24.78 -5.56 16.76
CA GLU A 513 -26.06 -5.24 16.13
C GLU A 513 -25.94 -5.25 14.60
N ASN A 514 -24.96 -4.54 14.04
CA ASN A 514 -24.78 -4.36 12.61
C ASN A 514 -23.47 -4.94 12.09
N SER A 515 -23.38 -5.21 10.79
CA SER A 515 -22.09 -5.51 10.16
C SER A 515 -21.23 -4.25 10.04
N LEU A 516 -19.90 -4.40 9.93
CA LEU A 516 -19.02 -3.23 9.70
C LEU A 516 -19.36 -2.50 8.40
N LYS A 517 -19.79 -3.22 7.35
CA LYS A 517 -20.17 -2.62 6.06
C LYS A 517 -21.46 -1.81 6.15
N GLU A 518 -22.41 -2.24 6.99
CA GLU A 518 -23.61 -1.47 7.33
C GLU A 518 -23.24 -0.20 8.10
N ILE A 519 -22.46 -0.34 9.20
CA ILE A 519 -22.03 0.80 10.03
C ILE A 519 -21.27 1.83 9.19
N TRP A 520 -20.38 1.36 8.31
CA TRP A 520 -19.65 2.20 7.38
C TRP A 520 -20.57 2.99 6.45
N ASN A 521 -21.72 2.44 6.07
CA ASN A 521 -22.65 3.06 5.12
C ASN A 521 -23.82 3.82 5.77
N LEU A 522 -23.86 3.93 7.10
CA LEU A 522 -24.82 4.78 7.79
C LEU A 522 -24.67 6.25 7.37
N ASP A 523 -25.77 7.00 7.39
CA ASP A 523 -25.77 8.43 7.04
C ASP A 523 -24.86 9.25 7.95
N SER A 524 -24.76 8.91 9.23
CA SER A 524 -23.82 9.53 10.18
C SER A 524 -22.36 9.32 9.77
N ALA A 525 -22.00 8.10 9.37
CA ALA A 525 -20.67 7.73 8.91
C ALA A 525 -20.33 8.40 7.56
N ARG A 526 -21.28 8.42 6.61
CA ARG A 526 -21.14 9.10 5.31
C ARG A 526 -20.99 10.61 5.48
N SER A 527 -21.82 11.22 6.32
CA SER A 527 -21.77 12.66 6.61
C SER A 527 -20.41 13.06 7.20
N LEU A 528 -19.82 12.21 8.03
CA LEU A 528 -18.49 12.44 8.58
C LEU A 528 -17.39 12.30 7.53
N ARG A 529 -17.46 11.28 6.66
CA ARG A 529 -16.51 11.09 5.55
C ARG A 529 -16.55 12.21 4.53
N ASN A 530 -17.73 12.75 4.25
CA ASN A 530 -17.91 13.83 3.28
C ASN A 530 -17.67 15.22 3.89
N ASN A 531 -17.18 15.31 5.14
CA ASN A 531 -17.00 16.57 5.89
C ASN A 531 -18.28 17.43 6.02
N ASN A 532 -19.46 16.82 5.90
CA ASN A 532 -20.75 17.52 6.00
C ASN A 532 -21.14 17.80 7.46
N SER A 533 -20.76 16.91 8.38
CA SER A 533 -20.96 17.08 9.81
C SER A 533 -19.79 16.46 10.56
N MET A 534 -19.08 17.28 11.34
CA MET A 534 -17.94 16.85 12.15
C MET A 534 -18.25 17.08 13.62
N PRO A 535 -18.04 16.09 14.49
CA PRO A 535 -18.15 16.30 15.93
C PRO A 535 -17.07 17.28 16.40
N LYS A 536 -17.31 17.94 17.53
CA LYS A 536 -16.43 19.00 18.07
C LYS A 536 -14.94 18.62 18.10
N PRO A 537 -14.53 17.41 18.57
CA PRO A 537 -13.11 17.05 18.58
C PRO A 537 -12.47 17.06 17.19
N CYS A 538 -13.23 16.81 16.13
CA CYS A 538 -12.73 16.84 14.76
C CYS A 538 -12.56 18.26 14.24
N VAL A 539 -13.43 19.19 14.62
CA VAL A 539 -13.39 20.60 14.17
C VAL A 539 -12.07 21.25 14.56
N ASP A 540 -11.64 21.03 15.81
CA ASP A 540 -10.41 21.61 16.38
C ASP A 540 -9.19 20.65 16.27
N CYS A 541 -9.31 19.55 15.52
CA CYS A 541 -8.24 18.57 15.39
C CYS A 541 -7.17 19.07 14.41
N HIS A 542 -5.91 19.05 14.83
CA HIS A 542 -4.73 19.33 14.00
C HIS A 542 -4.09 18.07 13.39
N ASP A 543 -4.58 16.86 13.71
CA ASP A 543 -3.95 15.61 13.28
C ASP A 543 -4.68 14.96 12.08
N TRP A 544 -5.61 15.67 11.46
CA TRP A 544 -6.47 15.16 10.38
C TRP A 544 -5.70 14.78 9.09
N TYR A 545 -4.52 15.36 8.88
CA TYR A 545 -3.67 15.17 7.72
C TYR A 545 -2.51 14.19 7.94
N HIS A 546 -2.32 13.68 9.17
CA HIS A 546 -1.28 12.72 9.47
C HIS A 546 -1.66 11.31 8.99
N TYR A 547 -0.63 10.53 8.63
CA TYR A 547 -0.74 9.12 8.27
C TYR A 547 -0.39 8.24 9.48
N LEU A 548 -1.06 7.09 9.65
CA LEU A 548 -0.79 6.10 10.71
C LEU A 548 0.18 5.01 10.28
#